data_AF-A0A3N5Q5R5-F1
#
_entry.id   AF-A0A3N5Q5R5-F1
#
_cell.length_a   1.000
_cell.length_b   1.000
_cell.length_c   1.000
_cell.angle_alpha   90.00
_cell.angle_beta   90.00
_cell.angle_gamma   90.00
#
_symmetry.space_group_name_H-M   'P 1'
#
loop_
_entity.id
_entity.type
_entity.pdbx_description
1 polymer ?
#
loop_
_entity_poly.entity_id
_entity_poly.type
_entity_poly.pdbx_seq_one_letter_code
_entity_poly.pdbx_strand_id
1 'polypeptide(L)'
;ELKPALQHLNAVYEAFAGVRKQRGAIDFDLPESKIELDERGQVKAVRAVERLVTHKIIEECMIAANVESAKRLRKGRIAGLYRVHEGPDEGRLEELVLFLRTFGHKVNPTKLSPKEINRVLASVVGKPEEEIVETVVLRSMKQARYQPNNVGHFGLALDAYAHFTSPIRRYPDLLVHRAIKWLNDKRSAKGFRYGLEEMDRLGEHTSRTERRADEATREVAERLKCIYLKERVGDTFDVVISSVVPFGLFVRLPEIQSDGLVHVTALPRDYYHKDATGTVLRGERSGREYRLTETLKVRLVGVNVEERKVDFVPVENDEGARGPRRSRRGRG
;
A
#
# COMPACT_ATOMS: atom_id res chain seq x y z
N GLU A 1 -27.13 -12.30 -23.96
CA GLU A 1 -26.29 -11.80 -25.08
C GLU A 1 -24.83 -11.56 -24.68
N LEU A 2 -24.52 -10.94 -23.53
CA LEU A 2 -23.12 -10.63 -23.15
C LEU A 2 -22.31 -11.81 -22.57
N LYS A 3 -22.96 -12.91 -22.18
CA LYS A 3 -22.30 -14.06 -21.52
C LYS A 3 -21.10 -14.62 -22.31
N PRO A 4 -21.18 -14.86 -23.63
CA PRO A 4 -20.02 -15.34 -24.39
C PRO A 4 -18.86 -14.33 -24.41
N ALA A 5 -19.14 -13.04 -24.53
CA ALA A 5 -18.11 -12.00 -24.51
C ALA A 5 -17.37 -11.95 -23.16
N LEU A 6 -18.10 -12.11 -22.05
CA LEU A 6 -17.50 -12.20 -20.71
C LEU A 6 -16.63 -13.45 -20.55
N GLN A 7 -17.05 -14.58 -21.12
CA GLN A 7 -16.24 -15.81 -21.12
C GLN A 7 -14.95 -15.65 -21.93
N HIS A 8 -15.02 -14.97 -23.08
CA HIS A 8 -13.82 -14.65 -23.86
C HIS A 8 -12.87 -13.71 -23.11
N LEU A 9 -13.40 -12.68 -22.42
CA LEU A 9 -12.57 -11.80 -21.59
C LEU A 9 -11.89 -12.57 -20.44
N ASN A 10 -12.58 -13.53 -19.82
CA ASN A 10 -11.97 -14.39 -18.82
C ASN A 10 -10.83 -15.25 -19.40
N ALA A 11 -11.02 -15.84 -20.58
CA ALA A 11 -9.97 -16.60 -21.24
C ALA A 11 -8.75 -15.73 -21.61
N VAL A 12 -8.97 -14.48 -22.06
CA VAL A 12 -7.90 -13.51 -22.30
C VAL A 12 -7.15 -13.18 -21.01
N TYR A 13 -7.87 -12.96 -19.91
CA TYR A 13 -7.29 -12.73 -18.60
C TYR A 13 -6.41 -13.89 -18.15
N GLU A 14 -6.89 -15.14 -18.23
CA GLU A 14 -6.12 -16.31 -17.83
C GLU A 14 -4.79 -16.42 -18.61
N ALA A 15 -4.83 -16.15 -19.92
CA ALA A 15 -3.63 -16.11 -20.76
C ALA A 15 -2.66 -14.98 -20.33
N PHE A 16 -3.16 -13.76 -20.11
CA PHE A 16 -2.32 -12.63 -19.69
C PHE A 16 -1.76 -12.81 -18.28
N ALA A 17 -2.54 -13.32 -17.33
CA ALA A 17 -2.10 -13.65 -15.99
C ALA A 17 -0.98 -14.69 -16.00
N GLY A 18 -1.08 -15.71 -16.86
CA GLY A 18 -0.02 -16.70 -17.06
C GLY A 18 1.31 -16.05 -17.52
N VAL A 19 1.24 -15.14 -18.50
CA VAL A 19 2.42 -14.39 -18.99
C VAL A 19 2.97 -13.45 -17.92
N ARG A 20 2.10 -12.75 -17.17
CA ARG A 20 2.50 -11.86 -16.07
C ARG A 20 3.26 -12.62 -14.99
N LYS A 21 2.78 -13.81 -14.61
CA LYS A 21 3.44 -14.70 -13.64
C LYS A 21 4.82 -15.15 -14.12
N GLN A 22 4.95 -15.57 -15.38
CA GLN A 22 6.24 -15.98 -15.96
C GLN A 22 7.24 -14.82 -16.04
N ARG A 23 6.75 -13.61 -16.34
CA ARG A 23 7.56 -12.37 -16.36
C ARG A 23 8.09 -12.01 -14.97
N GLY A 24 7.37 -12.39 -13.92
CA GLY A 24 7.73 -12.09 -12.53
C GLY A 24 7.35 -10.67 -12.14
N ALA A 25 6.19 -10.19 -12.61
CA ALA A 25 5.59 -8.96 -12.10
C ALA A 25 5.19 -9.17 -10.63
N ILE A 26 5.44 -8.18 -9.80
CA ILE A 26 5.10 -8.22 -8.38
C ILE A 26 3.60 -7.91 -8.27
N ASP A 27 2.89 -8.78 -7.58
CA ASP A 27 1.47 -8.60 -7.27
C ASP A 27 1.39 -8.53 -5.75
N PHE A 28 0.95 -7.37 -5.25
CA PHE A 28 0.66 -7.16 -3.84
C PHE A 28 -0.84 -7.31 -3.68
N ASP A 29 -1.29 -8.16 -2.77
CA ASP A 29 -2.71 -8.32 -2.46
C ASP A 29 -2.99 -7.68 -1.10
N LEU A 30 -2.59 -6.41 -0.96
CA LEU A 30 -2.78 -5.67 0.26
C LEU A 30 -4.27 -5.35 0.45
N PRO A 31 -4.84 -5.64 1.63
CA PRO A 31 -6.22 -5.32 1.92
C PRO A 31 -6.46 -3.80 1.88
N GLU A 32 -7.43 -3.38 1.05
CA GLU A 32 -7.90 -2.00 1.01
C GLU A 32 -9.21 -1.87 1.81
N SER A 33 -9.53 -0.65 2.28
CA SER A 33 -10.82 -0.36 2.93
C SER A 33 -11.66 0.61 2.11
N LYS A 34 -12.97 0.39 2.10
CA LYS A 34 -13.99 1.26 1.55
C LYS A 34 -14.78 1.91 2.68
N ILE A 35 -14.92 3.21 2.58
CA ILE A 35 -15.71 4.04 3.49
C ILE A 35 -17.07 4.27 2.82
N GLU A 36 -18.13 3.84 3.48
CA GLU A 36 -19.51 4.06 3.05
C GLU A 36 -20.08 5.26 3.79
N LEU A 37 -20.56 6.25 3.04
CA LEU A 37 -21.23 7.42 3.59
C LEU A 37 -22.74 7.24 3.47
N ASP A 38 -23.49 7.78 4.42
CA ASP A 38 -24.94 7.90 4.33
C ASP A 38 -25.38 9.12 3.49
N GLU A 39 -26.68 9.33 3.35
CA GLU A 39 -27.26 10.45 2.59
C GLU A 39 -26.92 11.82 3.17
N ARG A 40 -26.51 11.88 4.44
CA ARG A 40 -26.10 13.11 5.14
C ARG A 40 -24.58 13.32 5.09
N GLY A 41 -23.85 12.44 4.42
CA GLY A 41 -22.39 12.47 4.33
C GLY A 41 -21.66 11.98 5.58
N GLN A 42 -22.35 11.28 6.50
CA GLN A 42 -21.76 10.70 7.70
C GLN A 42 -21.23 9.30 7.42
N VAL A 43 -20.21 8.86 8.17
CA VAL A 43 -19.61 7.54 7.97
C VAL A 43 -20.54 6.46 8.50
N LYS A 44 -21.13 5.70 7.58
CA LYS A 44 -22.03 4.58 7.88
C LYS A 44 -21.27 3.30 8.20
N ALA A 45 -20.25 2.99 7.41
CA ALA A 45 -19.45 1.79 7.57
C ALA A 45 -18.04 1.97 6.99
N VAL A 46 -17.09 1.22 7.55
CA VAL A 46 -15.77 0.99 6.95
C VAL A 46 -15.62 -0.51 6.80
N ARG A 47 -15.32 -0.98 5.59
CA ARG A 47 -15.22 -2.41 5.27
C ARG A 47 -14.01 -2.67 4.39
N ALA A 48 -13.39 -3.84 4.54
CA ALA A 48 -12.39 -4.30 3.58
C ALA A 48 -13.01 -4.47 2.18
N VAL A 49 -12.23 -4.16 1.14
CA VAL A 49 -12.61 -4.34 -0.26
C VAL A 49 -12.11 -5.68 -0.76
N GLU A 50 -13.01 -6.46 -1.34
CA GLU A 50 -12.63 -7.72 -2.00
C GLU A 50 -12.21 -7.48 -3.46
N ARG A 51 -11.01 -7.96 -3.82
CA ARG A 51 -10.50 -7.91 -5.19
C ARG A 51 -11.05 -9.07 -6.03
N LEU A 52 -12.23 -8.86 -6.59
CA LEU A 52 -12.91 -9.82 -7.48
C LEU A 52 -12.14 -10.12 -8.78
N VAL A 53 -12.43 -11.27 -9.39
CA VAL A 53 -11.84 -11.69 -10.69
C VAL A 53 -12.13 -10.68 -11.80
N THR A 54 -13.29 -10.02 -11.76
CA THR A 54 -13.68 -8.99 -12.72
C THR A 54 -12.74 -7.79 -12.70
N HIS A 55 -12.26 -7.39 -11.53
CA HIS A 55 -11.25 -6.34 -11.40
C HIS A 55 -9.94 -6.76 -12.07
N LYS A 56 -9.51 -8.01 -11.83
CA LYS A 56 -8.27 -8.58 -12.40
C LYS A 56 -8.32 -8.69 -13.93
N ILE A 57 -9.48 -9.07 -14.48
CA ILE A 57 -9.71 -9.11 -15.93
C ILE A 57 -9.46 -7.73 -16.56
N ILE A 58 -10.12 -6.70 -16.01
CA ILE A 58 -9.98 -5.33 -16.53
C ILE A 58 -8.54 -4.85 -16.39
N GLU A 59 -7.91 -5.07 -15.24
CA GLU A 59 -6.52 -4.69 -14.98
C GLU A 59 -5.56 -5.24 -16.04
N GLU A 60 -5.62 -6.55 -16.33
CA GLU A 60 -4.73 -7.18 -17.32
C GLU A 60 -4.96 -6.64 -18.74
N CYS A 61 -6.22 -6.44 -19.14
CA CYS A 61 -6.54 -5.83 -20.43
C CYS A 61 -5.96 -4.41 -20.52
N MET A 62 -6.05 -3.62 -19.45
CA MET A 62 -5.52 -2.26 -19.42
C MET A 62 -3.99 -2.26 -19.45
N ILE A 63 -3.33 -3.16 -18.70
CA ILE A 63 -1.87 -3.32 -18.73
C ILE A 63 -1.40 -3.65 -20.15
N ALA A 64 -2.07 -4.58 -20.83
CA ALA A 64 -1.72 -4.93 -22.21
C ALA A 64 -1.80 -3.72 -23.16
N ALA A 65 -2.87 -2.93 -23.09
CA ALA A 65 -3.02 -1.71 -23.89
C ALA A 65 -1.95 -0.64 -23.57
N ASN A 66 -1.61 -0.49 -22.28
CA ASN A 66 -0.58 0.43 -21.81
C ASN A 66 0.83 0.02 -22.30
N VAL A 67 1.13 -1.28 -22.33
CA VAL A 67 2.39 -1.82 -22.89
C VAL A 67 2.49 -1.53 -24.40
N GLU A 68 1.44 -1.78 -25.17
CA GLU A 68 1.45 -1.50 -26.60
C GLU A 68 1.55 0.00 -26.90
N SER A 69 0.95 0.83 -26.06
CA SER A 69 1.08 2.28 -26.14
C SER A 69 2.54 2.73 -25.92
N ALA A 70 3.20 2.19 -24.89
CA ALA A 70 4.62 2.47 -24.64
C ALA A 70 5.52 2.01 -25.80
N LYS A 71 5.28 0.81 -26.35
CA LYS A 71 5.99 0.30 -27.53
C LYS A 71 5.79 1.22 -28.74
N ARG A 72 4.57 1.74 -28.93
CA ARG A 72 4.23 2.66 -30.02
C ARG A 72 4.99 3.98 -29.93
N LEU A 73 5.08 4.57 -28.74
CA LEU A 73 5.87 5.77 -28.50
C LEU A 73 7.34 5.52 -28.82
N ARG A 74 7.91 4.43 -28.28
CA ARG A 74 9.31 4.03 -28.48
C ARG A 74 9.65 3.82 -29.95
N LYS A 75 8.81 3.05 -30.68
CA LYS A 75 8.99 2.79 -32.11
C LYS A 75 8.90 4.07 -32.95
N GLY A 76 8.00 4.98 -32.58
CA GLY A 76 7.84 6.27 -33.26
C GLY A 76 8.91 7.30 -32.91
N ARG A 77 9.76 7.05 -31.91
CA ARG A 77 10.73 8.01 -31.34
C ARG A 77 10.09 9.37 -31.07
N ILE A 78 8.83 9.36 -30.62
CA ILE A 78 8.07 10.57 -30.30
C ILE A 78 8.24 10.89 -28.82
N ALA A 79 8.30 12.19 -28.49
CA ALA A 79 8.25 12.63 -27.10
C ALA A 79 6.90 12.22 -26.49
N GLY A 80 6.94 11.55 -25.34
CA GLY A 80 5.77 11.09 -24.61
C GLY A 80 6.16 10.61 -23.22
N LEU A 81 5.18 10.54 -22.31
CA LEU A 81 5.42 10.14 -20.93
C LEU A 81 5.34 8.62 -20.77
N TYR A 82 6.40 8.03 -20.21
CA TYR A 82 6.38 6.67 -19.69
C TYR A 82 6.01 6.71 -18.21
N ARG A 83 5.33 5.67 -17.75
CA ARG A 83 5.15 5.41 -16.31
C ARG A 83 6.29 4.51 -15.89
N VAL A 84 7.28 5.10 -15.25
CA VAL A 84 8.50 4.40 -14.84
C VAL A 84 8.46 4.04 -13.37
N HIS A 85 9.11 2.94 -13.03
CA HIS A 85 9.26 2.50 -11.65
C HIS A 85 10.64 1.85 -11.53
N GLU A 86 11.56 2.51 -10.85
CA GLU A 86 12.88 1.95 -10.55
C GLU A 86 12.79 0.99 -9.36
N GLY A 87 13.74 0.06 -9.25
CA GLY A 87 13.87 -0.77 -8.05
C GLY A 87 14.28 0.04 -6.81
N PRO A 88 14.28 -0.59 -5.62
CA PRO A 88 14.80 -0.01 -4.38
C PRO A 88 16.22 0.57 -4.54
N ASP A 89 16.54 1.61 -3.78
CA ASP A 89 17.94 2.04 -3.61
C ASP A 89 18.72 1.10 -2.67
N GLU A 90 20.04 1.25 -2.64
CA GLU A 90 20.95 0.35 -1.92
C GLU A 90 20.66 0.29 -0.41
N GLY A 91 20.39 1.43 0.22
CA GLY A 91 20.06 1.47 1.66
C GLY A 91 18.76 0.74 1.98
N ARG A 92 17.69 1.02 1.22
CA ARG A 92 16.39 0.31 1.38
C ARG A 92 16.50 -1.18 1.10
N LEU A 93 17.38 -1.56 0.19
CA LEU A 93 17.63 -2.95 -0.15
C LEU A 93 18.31 -3.71 1.00
N GLU A 94 19.30 -3.09 1.65
CA GLU A 94 19.95 -3.66 2.85
C GLU A 94 18.96 -3.85 4.00
N GLU A 95 18.13 -2.83 4.28
CA GLU A 95 17.07 -2.91 5.28
C GLU A 95 16.07 -4.03 4.97
N LEU A 96 15.62 -4.13 3.71
CA LEU A 96 14.73 -5.20 3.28
C LEU A 96 15.36 -6.58 3.49
N VAL A 97 16.62 -6.77 3.09
CA VAL A 97 17.31 -8.06 3.26
C VAL A 97 17.46 -8.42 4.74
N LEU A 98 17.79 -7.45 5.60
CA LEU A 98 17.86 -7.69 7.04
C LEU A 98 16.50 -8.11 7.60
N PHE A 99 15.43 -7.41 7.20
CA PHE A 99 14.07 -7.75 7.60
C PHE A 99 13.66 -9.14 7.14
N LEU A 100 13.87 -9.48 5.87
CA LEU A 100 13.51 -10.79 5.31
C LEU A 100 14.25 -11.95 5.98
N ARG A 101 15.49 -11.73 6.44
CA ARG A 101 16.25 -12.73 7.21
C ARG A 101 15.62 -13.06 8.56
N THR A 102 14.89 -12.13 9.18
CA THR A 102 14.18 -12.40 10.44
C THR A 102 13.09 -13.46 10.29
N PHE A 103 12.50 -13.54 9.10
CA PHE A 103 11.53 -14.57 8.71
C PHE A 103 12.19 -15.77 8.00
N GLY A 104 13.52 -15.89 8.08
CA GLY A 104 14.27 -17.02 7.53
C GLY A 104 14.55 -16.96 6.02
N HIS A 105 14.20 -15.87 5.34
CA HIS A 105 14.46 -15.71 3.91
C HIS A 105 15.89 -15.22 3.67
N LYS A 106 16.72 -16.08 3.10
CA LYS A 106 18.09 -15.74 2.69
C LYS A 106 18.07 -15.15 1.28
N VAL A 107 18.15 -13.83 1.19
CA VAL A 107 18.16 -13.11 -0.08
C VAL A 107 19.51 -12.41 -0.29
N ASN A 108 20.01 -12.43 -1.52
CA ASN A 108 21.24 -11.73 -1.88
C ASN A 108 20.89 -10.30 -2.33
N PRO A 109 21.36 -9.25 -1.63
CA PRO A 109 21.04 -7.86 -1.98
C PRO A 109 21.46 -7.52 -3.41
N THR A 110 22.62 -8.00 -3.86
CA THR A 110 23.15 -7.70 -5.20
C THR A 110 22.38 -8.35 -6.35
N LYS A 111 21.47 -9.29 -6.06
CA LYS A 111 20.70 -10.03 -7.08
C LYS A 111 19.20 -9.78 -7.03
N LEU A 112 18.72 -8.91 -6.12
CA LEU A 112 17.30 -8.74 -5.84
C LEU A 112 16.52 -8.25 -7.07
N SER A 113 15.99 -9.22 -7.80
CA SER A 113 15.15 -9.00 -8.98
C SER A 113 13.66 -9.13 -8.61
N PRO A 114 12.73 -8.63 -9.44
CA PRO A 114 11.30 -8.84 -9.22
C PRO A 114 10.91 -10.32 -9.07
N LYS A 115 11.65 -11.23 -9.74
CA LYS A 115 11.47 -12.68 -9.60
C LYS A 115 11.87 -13.21 -8.23
N GLU A 116 12.96 -12.71 -7.64
CA GLU A 116 13.36 -13.11 -6.30
C GLU A 116 12.41 -12.58 -5.23
N ILE A 117 11.96 -11.33 -5.36
CA ILE A 117 10.91 -10.77 -4.51
C ILE A 117 9.64 -11.62 -4.59
N ASN A 118 9.19 -11.98 -5.79
CA ASN A 118 8.02 -12.83 -5.96
C ASN A 118 8.17 -14.23 -5.36
N ARG A 119 9.38 -14.81 -5.34
CA ARG A 119 9.61 -16.08 -4.64
C ARG A 119 9.42 -15.93 -3.14
N VAL A 120 9.87 -14.82 -2.56
CA VAL A 120 9.65 -14.51 -1.14
C VAL A 120 8.17 -14.33 -0.87
N LEU A 121 7.48 -13.48 -1.64
CA LEU A 121 6.04 -13.25 -1.50
C LEU A 121 5.24 -14.55 -1.62
N ALA A 122 5.52 -15.37 -2.63
CA ALA A 122 4.87 -16.67 -2.81
C ALA A 122 5.12 -17.65 -1.64
N SER A 123 6.23 -17.51 -0.92
CA SER A 123 6.56 -18.37 0.21
C SER A 123 5.91 -17.95 1.53
N VAL A 124 5.32 -16.75 1.59
CA VAL A 124 4.62 -16.24 2.78
C VAL A 124 3.09 -16.26 2.62
N VAL A 125 2.57 -16.61 1.44
CA VAL A 125 1.11 -16.72 1.20
C VAL A 125 0.45 -17.65 2.22
N GLY A 126 -0.60 -17.16 2.88
CA GLY A 126 -1.38 -17.86 3.89
C GLY A 126 -0.70 -17.94 5.26
N LYS A 127 0.44 -17.28 5.46
CA LYS A 127 1.14 -17.24 6.75
C LYS A 127 0.86 -15.94 7.51
N PRO A 128 1.01 -15.91 8.85
CA PRO A 128 0.81 -14.70 9.65
C PRO A 128 1.65 -13.49 9.18
N GLU A 129 2.82 -13.75 8.60
CA GLU A 129 3.74 -12.72 8.12
C GLU A 129 3.48 -12.20 6.69
N GLU A 130 2.48 -12.72 5.98
CA GLU A 130 2.18 -12.34 4.59
C GLU A 130 2.05 -10.81 4.40
N GLU A 131 1.11 -10.20 5.12
CA GLU A 131 0.77 -8.77 4.97
C GLU A 131 1.96 -7.85 5.31
N ILE A 132 2.72 -8.20 6.37
CA ILE A 132 3.85 -7.36 6.78
C ILE A 132 5.02 -7.48 5.81
N VAL A 133 5.28 -8.68 5.28
CA VAL A 133 6.32 -8.90 4.28
C VAL A 133 5.97 -8.16 3.00
N GLU A 134 4.72 -8.26 2.53
CA GLU A 134 4.22 -7.46 1.41
C GLU A 134 4.38 -5.95 1.65
N THR A 135 3.99 -5.48 2.83
CA THR A 135 4.09 -4.06 3.22
C THR A 135 5.54 -3.57 3.22
N VAL A 136 6.48 -4.32 3.80
CA VAL A 136 7.89 -3.93 3.87
C VAL A 136 8.55 -3.99 2.49
N VAL A 137 8.24 -5.02 1.69
CA VAL A 137 8.68 -5.10 0.30
C VAL A 137 8.17 -3.88 -0.47
N LEU A 138 6.88 -3.54 -0.37
CA LEU A 138 6.31 -2.38 -1.05
C LEU A 138 6.97 -1.06 -0.60
N ARG A 139 7.20 -0.88 0.70
CA ARG A 139 7.84 0.35 1.25
C ARG A 139 9.30 0.51 0.84
N SER A 140 10.01 -0.59 0.57
CA SER A 140 11.39 -0.52 0.08
C SER A 140 11.47 -0.05 -1.38
N MET A 141 10.39 -0.20 -2.17
CA MET A 141 10.35 0.24 -3.56
C MET A 141 10.34 1.76 -3.71
N LYS A 142 10.83 2.24 -4.86
CA LYS A 142 10.68 3.65 -5.23
C LYS A 142 9.25 3.92 -5.69
N GLN A 143 8.78 5.15 -5.51
CA GLN A 143 7.51 5.54 -6.10
C GLN A 143 7.61 5.62 -7.62
N ALA A 144 6.61 5.11 -8.32
CA ALA A 144 6.53 5.23 -9.76
C ALA A 144 6.23 6.68 -10.18
N ARG A 145 6.82 7.14 -11.29
CA ARG A 145 6.69 8.52 -11.78
C ARG A 145 6.49 8.60 -13.28
N TYR A 146 6.04 9.75 -13.76
CA TYR A 146 5.97 10.07 -15.19
C TYR A 146 7.24 10.77 -15.62
N GLN A 147 7.88 10.29 -16.69
CA GLN A 147 9.03 10.96 -17.29
C GLN A 147 9.15 10.57 -18.78
N PRO A 148 9.83 11.39 -19.62
CA PRO A 148 10.02 11.07 -21.03
C PRO A 148 11.06 9.97 -21.29
N ASN A 149 12.04 9.81 -20.37
CA ASN A 149 13.06 8.77 -20.50
C ASN A 149 12.53 7.42 -20.00
N ASN A 150 12.54 6.39 -20.82
CA ASN A 150 12.10 5.07 -20.41
C ASN A 150 13.20 4.31 -19.66
N VAL A 151 12.98 4.05 -18.36
CA VAL A 151 13.87 3.21 -17.53
C VAL A 151 13.21 1.89 -17.11
N GLY A 152 12.05 1.57 -17.69
CA GLY A 152 11.28 0.38 -17.34
C GLY A 152 10.40 0.56 -16.10
N HIS A 153 9.72 -0.53 -15.73
CA HIS A 153 8.81 -0.59 -14.61
C HIS A 153 9.07 -1.86 -13.78
N PHE A 154 9.90 -1.72 -12.75
CA PHE A 154 10.39 -2.79 -11.88
C PHE A 154 9.24 -3.64 -11.31
N GLY A 155 8.26 -3.00 -10.67
CA GLY A 155 7.12 -3.71 -10.05
C GLY A 155 6.26 -4.52 -11.04
N LEU A 156 6.22 -4.13 -12.32
CA LEU A 156 5.46 -4.88 -13.35
C LEU A 156 6.36 -5.82 -14.16
N ALA A 157 7.66 -5.81 -13.88
CA ALA A 157 8.71 -6.46 -14.66
C ALA A 157 8.60 -6.16 -16.16
N LEU A 158 8.39 -4.89 -16.54
CA LEU A 158 8.22 -4.46 -17.93
C LEU A 158 9.35 -3.51 -18.37
N ASP A 159 9.88 -3.72 -19.58
CA ASP A 159 10.92 -2.84 -20.15
C ASP A 159 10.39 -1.45 -20.53
N ALA A 160 9.08 -1.35 -20.85
CA ALA A 160 8.43 -0.11 -21.21
C ALA A 160 6.96 -0.17 -20.82
N TYR A 161 6.48 0.89 -20.17
CA TYR A 161 5.09 1.02 -19.74
C TYR A 161 4.67 2.50 -19.77
N ALA A 162 3.44 2.77 -20.21
CA ALA A 162 2.89 4.11 -20.31
C ALA A 162 1.39 4.05 -20.04
N HIS A 163 0.88 4.93 -19.18
CA HIS A 163 -0.55 5.03 -18.99
C HIS A 163 -1.23 5.62 -20.22
N PHE A 164 -2.25 4.91 -20.71
CA PHE A 164 -3.03 5.27 -21.90
C PHE A 164 -4.53 5.12 -21.69
N THR A 165 -4.95 4.23 -20.79
CA THR A 165 -6.34 3.76 -20.68
C THR A 165 -7.28 4.65 -19.86
N SER A 166 -6.86 5.83 -19.40
CA SER A 166 -7.69 6.72 -18.57
C SER A 166 -7.49 8.23 -18.83
N PRO A 167 -7.57 8.72 -20.09
CA PRO A 167 -7.35 10.14 -20.44
C PRO A 167 -8.36 11.11 -19.82
N ILE A 168 -9.54 10.64 -19.40
CA ILE A 168 -10.57 11.46 -18.73
C ILE A 168 -10.09 11.96 -17.36
N ARG A 169 -9.28 11.17 -16.65
CA ARG A 169 -8.89 11.43 -15.25
C ARG A 169 -7.38 11.51 -15.03
N ARG A 170 -6.57 11.32 -16.08
CA ARG A 170 -5.11 11.41 -16.03
C ARG A 170 -4.59 12.17 -17.24
N TYR A 171 -3.93 13.30 -16.99
CA TYR A 171 -3.34 14.11 -18.04
C TYR A 171 -2.21 13.41 -18.83
N PRO A 172 -1.35 12.55 -18.21
CA PRO A 172 -0.36 11.78 -18.96
C PRO A 172 -0.96 10.91 -20.07
N ASP A 173 -2.07 10.22 -19.79
CA ASP A 173 -2.77 9.41 -20.80
C ASP A 173 -3.22 10.28 -21.98
N LEU A 174 -3.72 11.49 -21.74
CA LEU A 174 -4.11 12.41 -22.81
C LEU A 174 -2.92 12.82 -23.69
N LEU A 175 -1.73 13.01 -23.10
CA LEU A 175 -0.50 13.29 -23.86
C LEU A 175 -0.08 12.10 -24.72
N VAL A 176 -0.18 10.87 -24.18
CA VAL A 176 0.06 9.63 -24.94
C VAL A 176 -0.94 9.47 -26.09
N HIS A 177 -2.23 9.77 -25.87
CA HIS A 177 -3.25 9.78 -26.93
C HIS A 177 -2.89 10.75 -28.06
N ARG A 178 -2.47 11.98 -27.73
CA ARG A 178 -2.03 12.98 -28.72
C ARG A 178 -0.83 12.49 -29.53
N ALA A 179 0.16 11.89 -28.86
CA ALA A 179 1.35 11.35 -29.52
C ALA A 179 1.02 10.17 -30.45
N ILE A 180 0.21 9.21 -29.99
CA ILE A 180 -0.19 8.06 -30.80
C ILE A 180 -1.03 8.50 -32.00
N LYS A 181 -1.99 9.42 -31.81
CA LYS A 181 -2.79 9.98 -32.91
C LYS A 181 -1.90 10.66 -33.95
N TRP A 182 -0.97 11.51 -33.50
CA TRP A 182 0.00 12.15 -34.41
C TRP A 182 0.80 11.12 -35.22
N LEU A 183 1.32 10.09 -34.57
CA LEU A 183 2.08 9.06 -35.25
C LEU A 183 1.24 8.23 -36.23
N ASN A 184 -0.07 8.13 -36.02
CA ASN A 184 -0.98 7.45 -36.94
C ASN A 184 -1.23 8.31 -38.19
N ASP A 185 -1.40 9.62 -38.01
CA ASP A 185 -1.67 10.56 -39.10
C ASP A 185 -0.41 10.90 -39.92
N LYS A 186 0.71 11.16 -39.25
CA LYS A 186 1.94 11.70 -39.87
C LYS A 186 3.03 10.66 -40.08
N ARG A 187 2.88 9.46 -39.51
CA ARG A 187 3.85 8.34 -39.56
C ARG A 187 5.28 8.71 -39.10
N SER A 188 5.46 9.85 -38.44
CA SER A 188 6.75 10.37 -37.98
C SER A 188 6.56 11.29 -36.76
N ALA A 189 7.60 11.41 -35.92
CA ALA A 189 7.63 12.36 -34.82
C ALA A 189 7.92 13.82 -35.26
N LYS A 190 8.37 14.03 -36.51
CA LYS A 190 8.71 15.37 -37.02
C LYS A 190 7.49 16.28 -36.97
N GLY A 191 7.64 17.46 -36.37
CA GLY A 191 6.56 18.45 -36.24
C GLY A 191 5.55 18.16 -35.13
N PHE A 192 5.77 17.13 -34.31
CA PHE A 192 4.95 16.93 -33.11
C PHE A 192 5.12 18.11 -32.16
N ARG A 193 4.00 18.58 -31.60
CA ARG A 193 3.96 19.79 -30.77
C ARG A 193 4.92 19.77 -29.59
N TYR A 194 5.04 18.62 -28.93
CA TYR A 194 5.76 18.50 -27.67
C TYR A 194 7.19 18.03 -27.88
N GLY A 195 8.13 18.73 -27.27
CA GLY A 195 9.54 18.33 -27.17
C GLY A 195 9.83 17.48 -25.92
N LEU A 196 11.06 16.96 -25.81
CA LEU A 196 11.50 16.20 -24.64
C LEU A 196 11.54 17.06 -23.37
N GLU A 197 12.02 18.30 -23.46
CA GLU A 197 12.09 19.22 -22.32
C GLU A 197 10.70 19.57 -21.77
N GLU A 198 9.73 19.82 -22.65
CA GLU A 198 8.35 20.05 -22.24
C GLU A 198 7.74 18.80 -21.58
N MET A 199 8.01 17.61 -22.14
CA MET A 199 7.57 16.35 -21.54
C MET A 199 8.22 16.11 -20.18
N ASP A 200 9.47 16.51 -19.96
CA ASP A 200 10.12 16.38 -18.65
C ASP A 200 9.41 17.23 -17.59
N ARG A 201 9.16 18.51 -17.89
CA ARG A 201 8.39 19.42 -17.03
C ARG A 201 6.97 18.92 -16.76
N LEU A 202 6.30 18.38 -17.78
CA LEU A 202 4.95 17.80 -17.65
C LEU A 202 4.97 16.51 -16.81
N GLY A 203 6.02 15.69 -16.95
CA GLY A 203 6.22 14.47 -16.16
C GLY A 203 6.40 14.79 -14.68
N GLU A 204 7.25 15.78 -14.36
CA GLU A 204 7.42 16.25 -12.98
C GLU A 204 6.11 16.81 -12.40
N HIS A 205 5.44 17.70 -13.15
CA HIS A 205 4.17 18.29 -12.74
C HIS A 205 3.12 17.23 -12.43
N THR A 206 2.90 16.30 -13.37
CA THR A 206 1.86 15.27 -13.23
C THR A 206 2.16 14.27 -12.12
N SER A 207 3.44 13.92 -11.92
CA SER A 207 3.87 13.08 -10.79
C SER A 207 3.68 13.78 -9.45
N ARG A 208 3.95 15.09 -9.37
CA ARG A 208 3.70 15.87 -8.15
C ARG A 208 2.22 15.98 -7.85
N THR A 209 1.38 16.22 -8.86
CA THR A 209 -0.07 16.32 -8.66
C THR A 209 -0.71 14.99 -8.28
N GLU A 210 -0.17 13.87 -8.77
CA GLU A 210 -0.57 12.52 -8.35
C GLU A 210 -0.30 12.35 -6.85
N ARG A 211 0.94 12.58 -6.39
CA ARG A 211 1.29 12.48 -4.96
C ARG A 211 0.41 13.36 -4.08
N ARG A 212 0.19 14.62 -4.50
CA ARG A 212 -0.68 15.56 -3.77
C ARG A 212 -2.12 15.03 -3.64
N ALA A 213 -2.65 14.40 -4.68
CA ALA A 213 -3.99 13.83 -4.67
C ALA A 213 -4.08 12.58 -3.77
N ASP A 214 -3.08 11.72 -3.82
CA ASP A 214 -2.97 10.53 -2.98
C ASP A 214 -2.86 10.90 -1.49
N GLU A 215 -2.02 11.89 -1.18
CA GLU A 215 -1.87 12.45 0.17
C GLU A 215 -3.23 12.96 0.67
N ALA A 216 -3.88 13.89 -0.05
CA ALA A 216 -5.17 14.45 0.35
C ALA A 216 -6.25 13.37 0.55
N THR A 217 -6.30 12.36 -0.33
CA THR A 217 -7.26 11.25 -0.23
C THR A 217 -7.00 10.41 1.01
N ARG A 218 -5.73 10.09 1.28
CA ARG A 218 -5.32 9.37 2.49
C ARG A 218 -5.66 10.16 3.75
N GLU A 219 -5.41 11.47 3.77
CA GLU A 219 -5.72 12.31 4.93
C GLU A 219 -7.20 12.28 5.29
N VAL A 220 -8.06 12.41 4.28
CA VAL A 220 -9.52 12.34 4.44
C VAL A 220 -9.95 10.94 4.87
N ALA A 221 -9.41 9.89 4.26
CA ALA A 221 -9.74 8.51 4.62
C ALA A 221 -9.39 8.20 6.08
N GLU A 222 -8.20 8.55 6.54
CA GLU A 222 -7.78 8.37 7.94
C GLU A 222 -8.65 9.18 8.91
N ARG A 223 -9.02 10.40 8.55
CA ARG A 223 -9.94 11.21 9.35
C ARG A 223 -11.33 10.58 9.46
N LEU A 224 -11.88 10.08 8.36
CA LEU A 224 -13.18 9.39 8.34
C LEU A 224 -13.15 8.07 9.13
N LYS A 225 -12.05 7.30 9.05
CA LYS A 225 -11.84 6.13 9.90
C LYS A 225 -11.80 6.50 11.38
N CYS A 226 -11.15 7.61 11.76
CA CYS A 226 -11.17 8.10 13.14
C CYS A 226 -12.58 8.50 13.58
N ILE A 227 -13.36 9.18 12.75
CA ILE A 227 -14.77 9.51 13.07
C ILE A 227 -15.57 8.23 13.35
N TYR A 228 -15.40 7.22 12.51
CA TYR A 228 -16.05 5.92 12.65
C TYR A 228 -15.62 5.14 13.91
N LEU A 229 -14.35 5.24 14.30
CA LEU A 229 -13.82 4.62 15.51
C LEU A 229 -14.22 5.38 16.79
N LYS A 230 -14.43 6.70 16.71
CA LYS A 230 -14.78 7.53 17.87
C LYS A 230 -16.08 7.09 18.54
N GLU A 231 -17.04 6.62 17.76
CA GLU A 231 -18.33 6.11 18.28
C GLU A 231 -18.21 4.73 18.97
N ARG A 232 -17.02 4.10 18.91
CA ARG A 232 -16.72 2.77 19.47
C ARG A 232 -15.71 2.82 20.61
N VAL A 233 -15.44 4.00 21.16
CA VAL A 233 -14.54 4.10 22.32
C VAL A 233 -15.15 3.27 23.46
N GLY A 234 -14.34 2.37 24.02
CA GLY A 234 -14.77 1.35 24.99
C GLY A 234 -14.85 -0.07 24.40
N ASP A 235 -15.02 -0.20 23.09
CA ASP A 235 -15.10 -1.49 22.42
C ASP A 235 -13.74 -2.19 22.39
N THR A 236 -13.79 -3.52 22.29
CA THR A 236 -12.62 -4.38 22.19
C THR A 236 -12.45 -4.89 20.76
N PHE A 237 -11.20 -4.91 20.30
CA PHE A 237 -10.81 -5.31 18.95
C PHE A 237 -9.69 -6.33 19.01
N ASP A 238 -9.73 -7.29 18.09
CA ASP A 238 -8.57 -8.11 17.74
C ASP A 238 -7.76 -7.33 16.70
N VAL A 239 -6.48 -7.09 17.03
CA VAL A 239 -5.57 -6.27 16.22
C VAL A 239 -4.28 -7.03 15.96
N VAL A 240 -3.56 -6.65 14.91
CA VAL A 240 -2.25 -7.23 14.58
C VAL A 240 -1.18 -6.18 14.81
N ILE A 241 -0.08 -6.52 15.49
CA ILE A 241 1.06 -5.60 15.63
C ILE A 241 1.66 -5.34 14.24
N SER A 242 1.51 -4.10 13.76
CA SER A 242 1.93 -3.66 12.42
C SER A 242 3.28 -2.93 12.41
N SER A 243 3.72 -2.41 13.56
CA SER A 243 5.08 -1.85 13.72
C SER A 243 5.50 -1.78 15.19
N VAL A 244 6.79 -1.98 15.43
CA VAL A 244 7.41 -1.82 16.75
C VAL A 244 8.28 -0.57 16.81
N VAL A 245 8.03 0.28 17.79
CA VAL A 245 8.77 1.53 18.04
C VAL A 245 9.20 1.61 19.51
N PRO A 246 10.24 2.39 19.86
CA PRO A 246 10.73 2.45 21.24
C PRO A 246 9.68 2.85 22.28
N PHE A 247 8.68 3.65 21.89
CA PHE A 247 7.63 4.14 22.78
C PHE A 247 6.34 3.31 22.77
N GLY A 248 6.28 2.19 22.03
CA GLY A 248 5.09 1.35 21.99
C GLY A 248 4.94 0.52 20.72
N LEU A 249 3.70 0.13 20.44
CA LEU A 249 3.33 -0.75 19.34
C LEU A 249 2.27 -0.06 18.49
N PHE A 250 2.50 0.03 17.18
CA PHE A 250 1.39 0.30 16.26
C PHE A 250 0.67 -1.01 15.99
N VAL A 251 -0.65 -0.97 16.12
CA VAL A 251 -1.54 -2.11 15.94
C VAL A 251 -2.57 -1.79 14.87
N ARG A 252 -2.80 -2.72 13.95
CA ARG A 252 -3.73 -2.60 12.84
C ARG A 252 -5.06 -3.28 13.18
N LEU A 253 -6.16 -2.59 12.89
CA LEU A 253 -7.50 -3.19 12.87
C LEU A 253 -7.75 -3.79 11.48
N PRO A 254 -7.78 -5.13 11.31
CA PRO A 254 -7.86 -5.74 9.98
C PRO A 254 -9.11 -5.34 9.19
N GLU A 255 -10.27 -5.21 9.85
CA GLU A 255 -11.53 -4.88 9.17
C GLU A 255 -11.60 -3.43 8.66
N ILE A 256 -10.88 -2.52 9.34
CA ILE A 256 -10.92 -1.07 9.08
C ILE A 256 -9.69 -0.64 8.28
N GLN A 257 -8.63 -1.47 8.25
CA GLN A 257 -7.33 -1.14 7.67
C GLN A 257 -6.83 0.22 8.21
N SER A 258 -6.94 0.40 9.52
CA SER A 258 -6.50 1.58 10.27
C SER A 258 -5.46 1.14 11.29
N ASP A 259 -4.42 1.94 11.47
CA ASP A 259 -3.43 1.74 12.53
C ASP A 259 -3.80 2.58 13.76
N GLY A 260 -3.50 2.08 14.95
CA GLY A 260 -3.56 2.82 16.22
C GLY A 260 -2.36 2.48 17.11
N LEU A 261 -2.23 3.15 18.24
CA LEU A 261 -1.07 3.06 19.13
C LEU A 261 -1.43 2.40 20.46
N VAL A 262 -0.66 1.38 20.83
CA VAL A 262 -0.53 0.93 22.22
C VAL A 262 0.75 1.52 22.77
N HIS A 263 0.64 2.57 23.58
CA HIS A 263 1.81 3.20 24.19
C HIS A 263 2.44 2.27 25.24
N VAL A 264 3.76 2.33 25.41
CA VAL A 264 4.51 1.47 26.35
C VAL A 264 4.01 1.59 27.80
N THR A 265 3.46 2.74 28.19
CA THR A 265 2.86 2.95 29.53
C THR A 265 1.56 2.19 29.75
N ALA A 266 0.89 1.77 28.68
CA ALA A 266 -0.30 0.93 28.73
C ALA A 266 0.05 -0.57 28.77
N LEU A 267 1.32 -0.92 28.53
CA LEU A 267 1.82 -2.29 28.70
C LEU A 267 2.08 -2.58 30.18
N PRO A 268 2.16 -3.87 30.59
CA PRO A 268 2.56 -4.25 31.93
C PRO A 268 3.88 -3.60 32.32
N ARG A 269 3.99 -3.14 33.58
CA ARG A 269 5.15 -2.36 34.06
C ARG A 269 6.47 -3.11 33.83
N ASP A 270 7.27 -2.60 32.89
CA ASP A 270 8.62 -3.05 32.62
C ASP A 270 9.38 -1.92 31.91
N TYR A 271 10.69 -2.10 31.71
CA TYR A 271 11.47 -1.29 30.80
C TYR A 271 11.61 -2.04 29.47
N TYR A 272 10.99 -1.52 28.42
CA TYR A 272 10.90 -2.19 27.13
C TYR A 272 11.97 -1.69 26.16
N HIS A 273 12.65 -2.63 25.52
CA HIS A 273 13.66 -2.39 24.50
C HIS A 273 13.23 -2.95 23.16
N LYS A 274 13.42 -2.16 22.11
CA LYS A 274 13.26 -2.62 20.73
C LYS A 274 14.53 -3.38 20.34
N ASP A 275 14.37 -4.52 19.69
CA ASP A 275 15.50 -5.29 19.18
C ASP A 275 16.14 -4.64 17.93
N ALA A 276 17.36 -5.07 17.56
CA ALA A 276 18.09 -4.50 16.43
C ALA A 276 17.38 -4.68 15.08
N THR A 277 16.55 -5.72 14.94
CA THR A 277 15.78 -5.96 13.71
C THR A 277 14.49 -5.15 13.65
N GLY A 278 14.07 -4.61 14.79
CA GLY A 278 12.86 -3.83 14.96
C GLY A 278 11.57 -4.61 14.83
N THR A 279 11.61 -5.91 15.08
CA THR A 279 10.48 -6.83 15.02
C THR A 279 9.93 -7.19 16.40
N VAL A 280 10.69 -6.92 17.47
CA VAL A 280 10.30 -7.29 18.83
C VAL A 280 10.47 -6.12 19.79
N LEU A 281 9.48 -5.92 20.65
CA LEU A 281 9.58 -5.09 21.85
C LEU A 281 9.66 -6.00 23.07
N ARG A 282 10.78 -5.99 23.79
CA ARG A 282 11.07 -6.92 24.90
C ARG A 282 11.21 -6.18 26.22
N GLY A 283 10.48 -6.62 27.24
CA GLY A 283 10.63 -6.18 28.62
C GLY A 283 11.90 -6.74 29.26
N GLU A 284 12.70 -5.86 29.87
CA GLU A 284 13.99 -6.20 30.48
C GLU A 284 13.85 -7.12 31.69
N ARG A 285 12.84 -6.88 32.55
CA ARG A 285 12.67 -7.61 33.81
C ARG A 285 11.77 -8.82 33.67
N SER A 286 10.64 -8.66 32.99
CA SER A 286 9.64 -9.72 32.82
C SER A 286 10.05 -10.72 31.73
N GLY A 287 10.93 -10.31 30.81
CA GLY A 287 11.23 -11.06 29.60
C GLY A 287 10.07 -11.12 28.61
N ARG A 288 8.97 -10.40 28.86
CA ARG A 288 7.78 -10.39 28.01
C ARG A 288 8.09 -9.76 26.66
N GLU A 289 7.60 -10.34 25.59
CA GLU A 289 7.88 -9.91 24.23
C GLU A 289 6.58 -9.64 23.50
N TYR A 290 6.58 -8.57 22.70
CA TYR A 290 5.54 -8.26 21.73
C TYR A 290 6.17 -8.29 20.36
N ARG A 291 5.67 -9.16 19.49
CA ARG A 291 6.31 -9.44 18.20
C ARG A 291 5.45 -8.89 17.06
N LEU A 292 6.12 -8.35 16.05
CA LEU A 292 5.47 -8.00 14.78
C LEU A 292 4.63 -9.18 14.28
N THR A 293 3.45 -8.91 13.70
CA THR A 293 2.46 -9.92 13.23
C THR A 293 1.69 -10.66 14.33
N GLU A 294 2.07 -10.49 15.60
CA GLU A 294 1.32 -11.06 16.71
C GLU A 294 -0.06 -10.39 16.83
N THR A 295 -1.08 -11.20 17.10
CA THR A 295 -2.43 -10.71 17.39
C THR A 295 -2.55 -10.33 18.85
N LEU A 296 -3.08 -9.14 19.11
CA LEU A 296 -3.39 -8.66 20.46
C LEU A 296 -4.87 -8.35 20.57
N LYS A 297 -5.45 -8.59 21.74
CA LYS A 297 -6.79 -8.10 22.08
C LYS A 297 -6.65 -6.78 22.82
N VAL A 298 -7.18 -5.71 22.23
CA VAL A 298 -7.05 -4.34 22.74
C VAL A 298 -8.41 -3.67 22.91
N ARG A 299 -8.50 -2.77 23.88
CA ARG A 299 -9.64 -1.86 24.02
C ARG A 299 -9.31 -0.49 23.45
N LEU A 300 -10.22 0.06 22.67
CA LEU A 300 -10.14 1.44 22.19
C LEU A 300 -10.42 2.40 23.35
N VAL A 301 -9.44 3.22 23.74
CA VAL A 301 -9.58 4.15 24.88
C VAL A 301 -9.70 5.60 24.45
N GLY A 302 -9.24 5.94 23.25
CA GLY A 302 -9.26 7.31 22.77
C GLY A 302 -9.14 7.40 21.26
N VAL A 303 -9.83 8.40 20.69
CA VAL A 303 -9.66 8.78 19.28
C VAL A 303 -9.59 10.29 19.19
N ASN A 304 -8.47 10.79 18.67
CA ASN A 304 -8.32 12.18 18.28
C ASN A 304 -8.45 12.31 16.76
N VAL A 305 -9.61 12.81 16.32
CA VAL A 305 -9.94 12.95 14.89
C VAL A 305 -9.07 13.99 14.19
N GLU A 306 -8.73 15.08 14.87
CA GLU A 306 -7.91 16.17 14.30
C GLU A 306 -6.46 15.72 14.12
N GLU A 307 -5.91 15.01 15.11
CA GLU A 307 -4.56 14.46 15.02
C GLU A 307 -4.50 13.13 14.25
N ARG A 308 -5.65 12.54 13.89
CA ARG A 308 -5.79 11.20 13.29
C ARG A 308 -5.09 10.12 14.13
N LYS A 309 -5.25 10.20 15.45
CA LYS A 309 -4.67 9.27 16.41
C LYS A 309 -5.76 8.41 17.04
N VAL A 310 -5.43 7.12 17.20
CA VAL A 310 -6.28 6.11 17.81
C VAL A 310 -5.45 5.43 18.89
N ASP A 311 -5.91 5.46 20.13
CA ASP A 311 -5.19 4.96 21.29
C ASP A 311 -5.84 3.70 21.84
N PHE A 312 -5.02 2.69 22.08
CA PHE A 312 -5.43 1.37 22.53
C PHE A 312 -4.73 0.99 23.83
N VAL A 313 -5.38 0.13 24.61
CA VAL A 313 -4.77 -0.56 25.76
C VAL A 313 -5.00 -2.07 25.66
N PRO A 314 -4.05 -2.93 26.04
CA PRO A 314 -4.27 -4.37 26.07
C PRO A 314 -5.36 -4.74 27.09
N VAL A 315 -6.24 -5.69 26.74
CA VAL A 315 -7.35 -6.11 27.63
C VAL A 315 -6.86 -6.85 28.88
N GLU A 316 -5.69 -7.51 28.83
CA GLU A 316 -5.10 -8.15 30.02
C GLU A 316 -4.75 -7.15 31.15
N ASN A 317 -4.67 -5.85 30.86
CA ASN A 317 -4.35 -4.80 31.84
C ASN A 317 -5.58 -4.11 32.44
N ASP A 318 -6.80 -4.63 32.20
CA ASP A 318 -8.05 -3.99 32.61
C ASP A 318 -8.43 -4.15 34.10
N GLU A 319 -7.57 -4.76 34.92
CA GLU A 319 -7.80 -4.77 36.37
C GLU A 319 -7.52 -3.39 37.03
N GLY A 320 -7.01 -2.41 36.29
CA GLY A 320 -6.59 -1.10 36.80
C GLY A 320 -7.62 0.04 36.74
N ALA A 321 -8.69 -0.07 35.94
CA ALA A 321 -9.67 1.01 35.78
C ALA A 321 -10.80 0.95 36.83
N ARG A 322 -10.46 0.89 38.12
CA ARG A 322 -11.46 1.11 39.19
C ARG A 322 -11.79 2.60 39.24
N GLY A 323 -13.04 2.93 38.90
CA GLY A 323 -13.60 4.28 38.98
C GLY A 323 -13.46 4.95 40.36
N PRO A 324 -13.68 6.27 40.46
CA PRO A 324 -13.34 7.04 41.64
C PRO A 324 -14.10 6.55 42.88
N ARG A 325 -13.35 6.07 43.88
CA ARG A 325 -13.85 5.76 45.21
C ARG A 325 -14.46 7.02 45.82
N ARG A 326 -15.79 7.08 45.89
CA ARG A 326 -16.52 8.05 46.72
C ARG A 326 -16.05 7.91 48.16
N SER A 327 -15.41 8.97 48.67
CA SER A 327 -15.08 9.11 50.08
C SER A 327 -16.39 9.21 50.88
N ARG A 328 -16.71 8.17 51.65
CA ARG A 328 -17.72 8.26 52.69
C ARG A 328 -17.10 9.06 53.85
N ARG A 329 -17.43 10.36 53.89
CA ARG A 329 -17.23 11.21 55.07
C ARG A 329 -17.97 10.59 56.25
N GLY A 330 -17.24 10.34 57.33
CA GLY A 330 -17.83 10.10 58.64
C GLY A 330 -18.48 11.37 59.19
N ARG A 331 -19.63 11.17 59.83
CA ARG A 331 -20.20 11.94 60.94
C ARG A 331 -20.92 10.88 61.80
N GLY A 332 -20.70 10.81 63.11
CA GLY A 332 -20.73 11.94 64.03
C GLY A 332 -22.17 12.13 64.42
#